data_AF-A0A4Q3JKC8-F1
#
_entry.id   AF-A0A4Q3JKC8-F1
#
_cell.length_a   1.000
_cell.length_b   1.000
_cell.length_c   1.000
_cell.angle_alpha   90.00
_cell.angle_beta   90.00
_cell.angle_gamma   90.00
#
_symmetry.space_group_name_H-M   'P 1'
#
loop_
_entity.id
_entity.type
_entity.pdbx_description
1 polymer ?
#
loop_
_entity_poly.entity_id
_entity_poly.type
_entity_poly.pdbx_seq_one_letter_code
_entity_poly.pdbx_strand_id
1 'polypeptide(L)'
;MILVERNVGRLIEGVVATPIDVAEAEAGVQRIRLTVLSAPARAICCIDATGLKLLPSSVSETFVALFTRDNPRIECSAFLLSRRASGVGLQLDRMLREAGHPARRSFDDRDAMSAWLEPMLTIEERDRLRAFLRSRPAP
;
A
#
# COMPACT_ATOMS: atom_id res chain seq x y z
N MET A 1 6.06 12.16 -0.07
CA MET A 1 6.91 11.03 -0.50
C MET A 1 6.09 9.80 -0.86
N ILE A 2 6.16 9.36 -2.13
CA ILE A 2 5.59 8.08 -2.60
C ILE A 2 6.68 7.23 -3.30
N LEU A 3 7.01 6.09 -2.70
CA LEU A 3 7.91 5.08 -3.25
C LEU A 3 7.14 3.81 -3.54
N VAL A 4 7.47 3.14 -4.65
CA VAL A 4 6.87 1.84 -5.01
C VAL A 4 7.86 1.03 -5.81
N GLU A 5 8.07 -0.21 -5.41
CA GLU A 5 9.03 -1.14 -6.03
C GLU A 5 8.44 -2.55 -6.09
N ARG A 6 8.92 -3.35 -7.04
CA ARG A 6 8.64 -4.79 -7.13
C ARG A 6 9.95 -5.52 -7.29
N ASN A 7 10.46 -6.02 -6.18
CA ASN A 7 11.78 -6.66 -6.13
C ASN A 7 11.72 -8.15 -6.46
N VAL A 8 10.63 -8.85 -6.11
CA VAL A 8 10.48 -10.29 -6.28
C VAL A 8 9.03 -10.62 -6.68
N GLY A 9 8.86 -11.51 -7.65
CA GLY A 9 7.57 -12.09 -8.01
C GLY A 9 6.48 -11.04 -8.25
N ARG A 10 5.35 -11.20 -7.56
CA ARG A 10 4.16 -10.35 -7.60
C ARG A 10 4.01 -9.46 -6.35
N LEU A 11 4.96 -9.50 -5.42
CA LEU A 11 4.98 -8.63 -4.24
C LEU A 11 5.43 -7.22 -4.62
N ILE A 12 4.54 -6.25 -4.43
CA ILE A 12 4.80 -4.82 -4.59
C ILE A 12 4.93 -4.18 -3.21
N GLU A 13 6.00 -3.43 -3.01
CA GLU A 13 6.34 -2.75 -1.77
C GLU A 13 6.15 -1.24 -1.97
N GLY A 14 5.40 -0.60 -1.08
CA GLY A 14 5.10 0.83 -1.15
C GLY A 14 5.48 1.56 0.12
N VAL A 15 5.92 2.80 0.01
CA VAL A 15 6.05 3.73 1.14
C VAL A 15 5.32 5.01 0.81
N VAL A 16 4.42 5.42 1.70
CA VAL A 16 3.63 6.64 1.56
C VAL A 16 3.82 7.49 2.81
N ALA A 17 4.37 8.69 2.64
CA ALA A 17 4.69 9.59 3.73
C ALA A 17 4.40 11.05 3.35
N THR A 18 3.96 11.85 4.32
CA THR A 18 3.77 13.30 4.13
C THR A 18 5.07 14.10 4.17
N PRO A 19 5.10 15.30 3.56
CA PRO A 19 4.04 15.93 2.75
C PRO A 19 3.86 15.25 1.38
N ILE A 20 2.65 15.34 0.83
CA ILE A 20 2.30 14.89 -0.52
C ILE A 20 1.50 16.01 -1.18
N ASP A 21 2.03 16.56 -2.27
CA ASP A 21 1.30 17.49 -3.12
C ASP A 21 0.65 16.74 -4.31
N VAL A 22 -0.11 17.48 -5.12
CA VAL A 22 -0.84 16.90 -6.25
C VAL A 22 0.10 16.34 -7.32
N ALA A 23 1.20 17.04 -7.62
CA ALA A 23 2.15 16.60 -8.65
C ALA A 23 2.87 15.31 -8.21
N GLU A 24 3.25 15.21 -6.94
CA GLU A 24 3.80 13.99 -6.36
C GLU A 24 2.77 12.86 -6.35
N ALA A 25 1.51 13.13 -6.01
CA ALA A 25 0.45 12.14 -6.06
C ALA A 25 0.27 11.59 -7.49
N GLU A 26 0.20 12.45 -8.50
CA GLU A 26 0.07 12.05 -9.91
C GLU A 26 1.27 11.21 -10.36
N ALA A 27 2.50 11.65 -10.08
CA ALA A 27 3.71 10.90 -10.40
C ALA A 27 3.74 9.54 -9.68
N GLY A 28 3.34 9.51 -8.41
CA GLY A 28 3.20 8.31 -7.61
C GLY A 28 2.19 7.33 -8.20
N VAL A 29 1.01 7.81 -8.61
CA VAL A 29 -0.04 7.02 -9.26
C VAL A 29 0.47 6.37 -10.55
N GLN A 30 1.20 7.12 -11.39
CA GLN A 30 1.76 6.54 -12.61
C GLN A 30 2.80 5.47 -12.29
N ARG A 31 3.66 5.70 -11.29
CA ARG A 31 4.65 4.70 -10.88
C ARG A 31 3.98 3.43 -10.34
N ILE A 32 2.98 3.57 -9.48
CA ILE A 32 2.21 2.44 -8.94
C ILE A 32 1.58 1.65 -10.09
N ARG A 33 0.94 2.35 -11.04
CA ARG A 33 0.31 1.73 -12.21
C ARG A 33 1.31 0.90 -13.01
N LEU A 34 2.46 1.48 -13.35
CA LEU A 34 3.49 0.78 -14.13
C LEU A 34 4.02 -0.45 -13.39
N THR A 35 4.23 -0.34 -12.08
CA THR A 35 4.68 -1.46 -11.25
C THR A 35 3.63 -2.58 -11.20
N VAL A 36 2.34 -2.25 -11.02
CA VAL A 36 1.23 -3.22 -11.04
C VAL A 36 1.12 -3.91 -12.39
N LEU A 37 1.20 -3.17 -13.50
CA LEU A 37 1.13 -3.74 -14.84
C LEU A 37 2.34 -4.62 -15.19
N SER A 38 3.50 -4.37 -14.57
CA SER A 38 4.71 -5.17 -14.76
C SER A 38 4.71 -6.49 -13.98
N ALA A 39 3.78 -6.67 -13.03
CA ALA A 39 3.72 -7.88 -12.24
C ALA A 39 3.33 -9.08 -13.11
N PRO A 40 3.96 -10.26 -12.94
CA PRO A 40 3.69 -11.44 -13.76
C PRO A 40 2.29 -12.04 -13.53
N ALA A 41 1.63 -11.66 -12.45
CA ALA A 41 0.30 -12.11 -12.04
C ALA A 41 -0.42 -11.00 -11.28
N ARG A 42 -1.60 -11.28 -10.71
CA ARG A 42 -2.28 -10.35 -9.80
C ARG A 42 -1.35 -9.98 -8.64
N ALA A 43 -1.13 -8.69 -8.44
CA ALA A 43 -0.15 -8.18 -7.50
C ALA A 43 -0.63 -8.28 -6.05
N ILE A 44 0.31 -8.53 -5.14
CA ILE A 44 0.11 -8.42 -3.70
C ILE A 44 0.85 -7.18 -3.24
N CYS A 45 0.13 -6.21 -2.67
CA CYS A 45 0.72 -4.95 -2.26
C CYS A 45 0.93 -4.91 -0.75
N CYS A 46 2.11 -4.53 -0.31
CA CYS A 46 2.46 -4.21 1.07
C CYS A 46 2.90 -2.75 1.14
N ILE A 47 2.09 -1.90 1.78
CA ILE A 47 2.31 -0.46 1.83
C ILE A 47 2.60 -0.02 3.26
N ASP A 48 3.75 0.59 3.49
CA ASP A 48 4.04 1.34 4.71
C ASP A 48 3.52 2.77 4.58
N ALA A 49 2.42 3.06 5.27
CA ALA A 49 1.81 4.38 5.38
C ALA A 49 1.97 4.97 6.79
N THR A 50 2.93 4.49 7.59
CA THR A 50 3.14 4.97 8.97
C THR A 50 3.61 6.42 9.03
N GLY A 51 4.31 6.88 7.98
CA GLY A 51 4.75 8.27 7.83
C GLY A 51 3.69 9.22 7.25
N LEU A 52 2.49 8.72 6.95
CA LEU A 52 1.39 9.54 6.43
C LEU A 52 0.69 10.24 7.62
N LYS A 53 0.75 11.57 7.66
CA LYS A 53 0.10 12.38 8.73
C LYS A 53 -1.17 13.10 8.27
N LEU A 54 -1.26 13.40 6.98
CA LEU A 54 -2.33 14.16 6.35
C LEU A 54 -2.47 13.66 4.92
N LEU A 55 -3.71 13.57 4.42
CA LEU A 55 -3.97 13.29 3.03
C LEU A 55 -4.99 14.31 2.50
N PRO A 56 -4.58 15.25 1.63
CA PRO A 56 -5.52 16.20 1.04
C PRO A 56 -6.65 15.48 0.29
N SER A 57 -7.86 16.05 0.28
CA SER A 57 -9.03 15.42 -0.35
C SER A 57 -8.80 15.09 -1.83
N SER A 58 -8.21 16.02 -2.58
CA SER A 58 -7.87 15.82 -4.00
C SER A 58 -6.90 14.65 -4.22
N VAL A 59 -5.96 14.44 -3.30
CA VAL A 59 -5.03 13.32 -3.32
C VAL A 59 -5.75 12.02 -2.97
N SER A 60 -6.66 12.03 -1.98
CA SER A 60 -7.43 10.84 -1.62
C SER A 60 -8.34 10.35 -2.75
N GLU A 61 -9.03 11.25 -3.46
CA GLU A 61 -9.86 10.92 -4.62
C GLU A 61 -9.02 10.27 -5.73
N THR A 62 -7.83 10.83 -5.97
CA THR A 62 -6.86 10.30 -6.94
C THR A 62 -6.43 8.87 -6.60
N PHE A 63 -6.17 8.57 -5.31
CA PHE A 63 -5.86 7.23 -4.85
C PHE A 63 -7.06 6.27 -4.91
N VAL A 64 -8.27 6.72 -4.60
CA VAL A 64 -9.49 5.89 -4.73
C VAL A 64 -9.70 5.50 -6.20
N ALA A 65 -9.57 6.45 -7.13
CA ALA A 65 -9.69 6.17 -8.56
C ALA A 65 -8.63 5.16 -9.04
N LEU A 66 -7.38 5.31 -8.59
CA LEU A 66 -6.31 4.34 -8.83
C LEU A 66 -6.68 2.95 -8.29
N PHE A 67 -7.08 2.88 -7.03
CA PHE A 67 -7.42 1.62 -6.36
C PHE A 67 -8.53 0.88 -7.07
N THR A 68 -9.63 1.57 -7.41
CA THR A 68 -10.77 1.00 -8.12
C THR A 68 -10.38 0.48 -9.50
N ARG A 69 -9.59 1.26 -10.24
CA ARG A 69 -9.10 0.86 -11.57
C ARG A 69 -8.22 -0.38 -11.52
N ASP A 70 -7.32 -0.46 -10.54
CA ASP A 70 -6.33 -1.52 -10.48
C ASP A 70 -6.89 -2.82 -9.87
N ASN A 71 -8.08 -2.80 -9.26
CA ASN A 71 -8.72 -3.96 -8.63
C ASN A 71 -8.61 -5.29 -9.43
N PRO A 72 -8.86 -5.35 -10.75
CA PRO A 72 -8.74 -6.60 -11.51
C PRO A 72 -7.30 -7.17 -11.56
N ARG A 73 -6.29 -6.33 -11.30
CA ARG A 73 -4.86 -6.66 -11.28
C ARG A 73 -4.31 -6.84 -9.87
N ILE A 74 -5.10 -6.59 -8.84
CA ILE A 74 -4.68 -6.76 -7.44
C ILE A 74 -5.26 -8.06 -6.89
N GLU A 75 -4.44 -8.85 -6.20
CA GLU A 75 -4.89 -9.99 -5.40
C GLU A 75 -5.29 -9.53 -4.00
N CYS A 76 -4.41 -8.78 -3.35
CA CYS A 76 -4.68 -8.16 -2.06
C CYS A 76 -3.79 -6.91 -1.84
N SER A 77 -4.17 -6.07 -0.89
CA SER A 77 -3.36 -4.90 -0.50
C SER A 77 -3.43 -4.70 1.01
N ALA A 78 -2.27 -4.65 1.65
CA ALA A 78 -2.12 -4.35 3.06
C ALA A 78 -1.51 -2.95 3.26
N PHE A 79 -2.08 -2.16 4.15
CA PHE A 79 -1.60 -0.84 4.51
C PHE A 79 -1.24 -0.80 5.99
N LEU A 80 0.03 -0.58 6.31
CA LEU A 80 0.49 -0.36 7.68
C LEU A 80 0.33 1.12 8.06
N LEU A 81 -0.34 1.39 9.17
CA LEU A 81 -0.62 2.74 9.67
C LEU A 81 -0.01 2.93 11.04
N SER A 82 0.38 4.16 11.35
CA SER A 82 0.79 4.50 12.72
C SER A 82 -0.44 4.67 13.61
N ARG A 83 -0.38 4.10 14.82
CA ARG A 83 -1.43 4.24 15.85
C ARG A 83 -1.69 5.70 16.24
N ARG A 84 -0.71 6.58 16.04
CA ARG A 84 -0.78 8.01 16.40
C ARG A 84 -1.54 8.86 15.38
N ALA A 85 -1.93 8.29 14.24
CA ALA A 85 -2.46 9.02 13.10
C ALA A 85 -4.00 8.83 12.96
N SER A 86 -4.76 9.11 14.02
CA SER A 86 -6.19 8.78 14.11
C SER A 86 -7.05 9.38 13.00
N GLY A 87 -6.79 10.64 12.59
CA GLY A 87 -7.54 11.31 11.52
C GLY A 87 -7.29 10.72 10.14
N VAL A 88 -6.01 10.51 9.78
CA VAL A 88 -5.63 9.97 8.47
C VAL A 88 -5.89 8.47 8.35
N GLY A 89 -5.82 7.72 9.47
CA GLY A 89 -6.22 6.32 9.50
C GLY A 89 -7.70 6.14 9.15
N LEU A 90 -8.58 6.97 9.74
CA LEU A 90 -10.00 6.97 9.40
C LEU A 90 -10.26 7.35 7.94
N GLN A 91 -9.52 8.33 7.42
CA GLN A 91 -9.62 8.71 6.01
C GLN A 91 -9.19 7.57 5.09
N LEU A 92 -8.07 6.92 5.39
CA LEU A 92 -7.61 5.77 4.60
C LEU A 92 -8.62 4.64 4.64
N ASP A 93 -9.12 4.27 5.82
CA ASP A 93 -10.14 3.23 5.96
C ASP A 93 -11.39 3.51 5.11
N ARG A 94 -11.82 4.77 5.02
CA ARG A 94 -12.92 5.17 4.12
C ARG A 94 -12.55 4.95 2.67
N MET A 95 -11.36 5.37 2.24
CA MET A 95 -10.87 5.17 0.88
C MET A 95 -10.79 3.68 0.50
N LEU A 96 -10.30 2.82 1.41
CA LEU A 96 -10.17 1.39 1.16
C LEU A 96 -11.55 0.75 0.95
N ARG A 97 -12.55 1.16 1.74
CA ARG A 97 -13.95 0.71 1.60
C ARG A 97 -14.57 1.22 0.30
N GLU A 98 -14.40 2.50 0.00
CA GLU A 98 -14.93 3.13 -1.21
C GLU A 98 -14.37 2.49 -2.49
N ALA A 99 -13.09 2.13 -2.48
CA ALA A 99 -12.45 1.44 -3.60
C ALA A 99 -12.94 0.00 -3.82
N GLY A 100 -13.76 -0.55 -2.91
CA GLY A 100 -14.58 -1.74 -3.15
C GLY A 100 -13.85 -3.07 -3.34
N HIS A 101 -12.58 -3.20 -2.90
CA HIS A 101 -11.85 -4.47 -3.00
C HIS A 101 -11.88 -5.25 -1.67
N PRO A 102 -12.47 -6.46 -1.63
CA PRO A 102 -12.67 -7.19 -0.37
C PRO A 102 -11.35 -7.61 0.31
N ALA A 103 -10.28 -7.79 -0.46
CA ALA A 103 -8.95 -8.12 0.05
C ALA A 103 -8.03 -6.89 0.20
N ARG A 104 -8.58 -5.72 0.52
CA ARG A 104 -7.82 -4.51 0.86
C ARG A 104 -8.02 -4.18 2.34
N ARG A 105 -6.94 -4.12 3.11
CA ARG A 105 -6.99 -4.03 4.58
C ARG A 105 -5.90 -3.12 5.15
N SER A 106 -6.23 -2.42 6.22
CA SER A 106 -5.30 -1.65 7.05
C SER A 106 -4.89 -2.44 8.30
N PHE A 107 -3.69 -2.17 8.79
CA PHE A 107 -3.08 -2.76 9.97
C PHE A 107 -2.37 -1.68 10.77
N ASP A 108 -2.34 -1.80 12.09
CA ASP A 108 -1.58 -0.95 13.01
C ASP A 108 -0.42 -1.70 13.67
N ASP A 109 -0.16 -2.92 13.19
CA ASP A 109 0.83 -3.85 13.69
C ASP A 109 1.46 -4.63 12.53
N ARG A 110 2.80 -4.72 12.56
CA ARG A 110 3.57 -5.36 11.48
C ARG A 110 3.39 -6.86 11.45
N ASP A 111 3.35 -7.47 12.63
CA ASP A 111 3.30 -8.92 12.73
C ASP A 111 1.93 -9.42 12.28
N ALA A 112 0.86 -8.69 12.62
CA ALA A 112 -0.49 -8.93 12.12
C ALA A 112 -0.57 -8.77 10.59
N MET A 113 0.05 -7.73 10.03
CA MET A 113 0.11 -7.54 8.59
C MET A 113 0.88 -8.67 7.89
N SER A 114 2.04 -9.05 8.43
CA SER A 114 2.87 -10.12 7.89
C SER A 114 2.13 -11.46 7.95
N ALA A 115 1.57 -11.82 9.10
CA ALA A 115 0.80 -13.05 9.29
C ALA A 115 -0.40 -13.15 8.34
N TRP A 116 -1.00 -12.01 7.99
CA TRP A 116 -2.08 -11.98 7.00
C TRP A 116 -1.57 -12.15 5.56
N LEU A 117 -0.44 -11.55 5.20
CA LEU A 117 0.12 -11.63 3.85
C LEU A 117 0.80 -12.98 3.54
N GLU A 118 1.58 -13.51 4.49
CA GLU A 118 2.46 -14.67 4.28
C GLU A 118 1.77 -15.91 3.64
N PRO A 119 0.54 -16.29 4.00
CA PRO A 119 -0.15 -17.43 3.37
C PRO A 119 -0.34 -17.30 1.86
N MET A 120 -0.38 -16.08 1.32
CA MET A 120 -0.55 -15.81 -0.11
C MET A 120 0.78 -15.67 -0.86
N LEU A 121 1.91 -15.63 -0.14
CA LEU A 121 3.22 -15.39 -0.71
C LEU A 121 3.99 -16.69 -0.94
N THR A 122 4.79 -16.69 -2.01
CA THR A 122 5.87 -17.66 -2.24
C THR A 122 6.99 -17.49 -1.18
N ILE A 123 7.93 -18.43 -1.11
CA ILE A 123 9.01 -18.39 -0.11
C ILE A 123 9.87 -17.13 -0.32
N GLU A 124 10.24 -16.85 -1.56
CA GLU A 124 11.06 -15.71 -1.95
C GLU A 124 10.37 -14.37 -1.63
N GLU A 125 9.05 -14.31 -1.85
CA GLU A 125 8.25 -13.13 -1.51
C GLU A 125 8.10 -12.95 0.00
N ARG A 126 7.99 -14.03 0.79
CA ARG A 126 7.96 -13.94 2.26
C ARG A 126 9.26 -13.38 2.81
N ASP A 127 10.39 -13.87 2.32
CA ASP A 127 11.70 -13.38 2.73
C ASP A 127 11.86 -11.90 2.37
N ARG A 128 11.38 -11.52 1.18
CA ARG A 128 11.38 -10.13 0.76
C ARG A 128 10.46 -9.24 1.61
N LEU A 129 9.24 -9.68 1.91
CA LEU A 129 8.30 -8.99 2.80
C LEU A 129 8.95 -8.73 4.17
N ARG A 130 9.57 -9.75 4.77
CA ARG A 130 10.23 -9.64 6.08
C ARG A 130 11.39 -8.65 6.03
N ALA A 131 12.20 -8.69 4.97
CA ALA A 131 13.28 -7.72 4.77
C ALA A 131 12.74 -6.29 4.69
N PHE A 132 11.67 -6.07 3.92
CA PHE A 132 11.02 -4.78 3.82
C PHE A 132 10.51 -4.28 5.18
N LEU A 133 9.74 -5.08 5.92
CA LEU A 133 9.18 -4.66 7.21
C LEU A 133 10.24 -4.40 8.28
N ARG A 134 11.35 -5.13 8.27
CA ARG A 134 12.48 -4.90 9.18
C ARG A 134 13.26 -3.63 8.87
N SER A 135 13.32 -3.24 7.59
CA SER A 135 14.03 -2.02 7.17
C SER A 135 13.34 -0.71 7.59
N ARG A 136 12.10 -0.80 8.09
CA ARG A 136 11.27 0.35 8.45
C ARG A 136 11.25 0.60 9.96
N PRO A 137 11.11 1.85 10.43
CA PRO A 137 10.97 2.17 11.86
C PRO A 137 9.59 1.74 12.37
N ALA A 138 9.51 1.08 13.53
CA ALA A 138 8.25 0.51 14.05
C ALA A 138 7.08 1.54 14.06
N PRO A 139 5.84 1.10 13.73
CA PRO A 139 4.66 1.97 13.61
C PRO A 139 4.22 2.66 14.91
#